data_AF-A0A929ZV41-F1
#
_entry.id   AF-A0A929ZV41-F1
#
_cell.length_a   1.000
_cell.length_b   1.000
_cell.length_c   1.000
_cell.angle_alpha   90.00
_cell.angle_beta   90.00
_cell.angle_gamma   90.00
#
_symmetry.space_group_name_H-M   'P 1'
#
loop_
_entity.id
_entity.type
_entity.pdbx_description
1 polymer ?
#
loop_
_entity_poly.entity_id
_entity_poly.type
_entity_poly.pdbx_seq_one_letter_code
_entity_poly.pdbx_strand_id
1 'polypeptide(L)'
;MKKFIHLLKREFKIFLANDTLRSVFILGPIVYGLLIGFTYKEGKVDNLPVIVIDQDHTPTSSTVVDMLGDNKTIKVLHYTQEPLRLEDEVIKTKAAAVVKIPENFEKDILLRKYPEINVYVNTGNVLTANFSSKAIQVTLGTLSAGMEMKTLQKRGANAEQAKMQYEPFKANYITMFNTTSNYLIFMWPAMMGVVFQQVVLLAMAVSFASDFRRKSFLENYKGSPAILMLIMKCLPIWIISVINILILSAMGWYFKIPVLENIFGFAILATVFIMTCTFLGALFSVL
;
A
#
# COMPACT_ATOMS: atom_id res chain seq x y z
N MET A 1 -41.69 -14.41 -19.75
CA MET A 1 -41.40 -13.03 -19.29
C MET A 1 -42.02 -12.69 -17.94
N LYS A 2 -43.32 -12.94 -17.68
CA LYS A 2 -43.96 -12.60 -16.38
C LYS A 2 -43.30 -13.26 -15.15
N LYS A 3 -42.94 -14.55 -15.25
CA LYS A 3 -42.23 -15.29 -14.17
C LYS A 3 -40.83 -14.72 -13.86
N PHE A 4 -40.10 -14.29 -14.88
CA PHE A 4 -38.77 -13.68 -14.74
C PHE A 4 -38.82 -12.36 -13.97
N ILE A 5 -39.70 -11.44 -14.37
CA ILE A 5 -39.85 -10.13 -13.72
C ILE A 5 -40.31 -10.30 -12.28
N HIS A 6 -41.20 -11.28 -12.02
CA HIS A 6 -41.66 -11.59 -10.67
C HIS A 6 -40.52 -12.08 -9.76
N LEU A 7 -39.72 -13.05 -10.23
CA LEU A 7 -38.57 -13.56 -9.49
C LEU A 7 -37.52 -12.47 -9.25
N LEU A 8 -37.23 -11.65 -10.25
CA LEU A 8 -36.29 -10.54 -10.10
C LEU A 8 -36.76 -9.52 -9.06
N LYS A 9 -38.03 -9.09 -9.11
CA LYS A 9 -38.62 -8.18 -8.11
C LYS A 9 -38.56 -8.77 -6.71
N ARG A 10 -38.74 -10.09 -6.58
CA ARG A 10 -38.61 -10.78 -5.29
C ARG A 10 -37.19 -10.70 -4.77
N GLU A 11 -36.19 -11.02 -5.57
CA GLU A 11 -34.78 -10.98 -5.13
C GLU A 11 -34.37 -9.58 -4.70
N PHE A 12 -34.77 -8.55 -5.46
CA PHE A 12 -34.58 -7.16 -5.04
C PHE A 12 -35.26 -6.85 -3.71
N LYS A 13 -36.48 -7.32 -3.50
CA LYS A 13 -37.20 -7.12 -2.23
C LYS A 13 -36.52 -7.86 -1.08
N ILE A 14 -36.02 -9.08 -1.29
CA ILE A 14 -35.31 -9.85 -0.27
C ILE A 14 -34.00 -9.15 0.11
N PHE A 15 -33.24 -8.70 -0.89
CA PHE A 15 -32.01 -7.95 -0.68
C PHE A 15 -32.25 -6.67 0.12
N LEU A 16 -33.22 -5.86 -0.31
CA LEU A 16 -33.54 -4.59 0.32
C LEU A 16 -34.27 -4.74 1.67
N ALA A 17 -34.90 -5.87 1.95
CA ALA A 17 -35.54 -6.12 3.25
C ALA A 17 -34.58 -6.70 4.29
N ASN A 18 -33.40 -7.18 3.87
CA ASN A 18 -32.43 -7.78 4.77
C ASN A 18 -31.46 -6.70 5.28
N ASP A 19 -31.57 -6.37 6.57
CA ASP A 19 -30.76 -5.35 7.22
C ASP A 19 -29.26 -5.64 7.14
N THR A 20 -28.87 -6.92 7.25
CA THR A 20 -27.47 -7.34 7.14
C THR A 20 -26.94 -7.16 5.72
N LEU A 21 -27.73 -7.50 4.69
CA LEU A 21 -27.32 -7.29 3.30
C LEU A 21 -27.17 -5.80 3.01
N ARG A 22 -28.14 -4.97 3.41
CA ARG A 22 -28.05 -3.53 3.18
C ARG A 22 -26.89 -2.89 3.92
N SER A 23 -26.71 -3.21 5.20
CA SER A 23 -25.65 -2.63 6.02
C SER A 23 -24.29 -3.02 5.47
N VAL A 24 -24.00 -4.31 5.28
CA VAL A 24 -22.68 -4.72 4.81
C VAL A 24 -22.42 -4.23 3.39
N PHE A 25 -23.42 -4.27 2.52
CA PHE A 25 -23.23 -3.95 1.12
C PHE A 25 -23.10 -2.46 0.84
N ILE A 26 -23.75 -1.59 1.61
CA ILE A 26 -23.69 -0.13 1.40
C ILE A 26 -22.75 0.51 2.43
N LEU A 27 -22.92 0.22 3.71
CA LEU A 27 -22.13 0.85 4.78
C LEU A 27 -20.70 0.34 4.81
N GLY A 28 -20.47 -0.95 4.52
CA GLY A 28 -19.15 -1.57 4.54
C GLY A 28 -18.13 -0.82 3.67
N PRO A 29 -18.34 -0.72 2.34
CA PRO A 29 -17.43 0.00 1.45
C PRO A 29 -17.20 1.46 1.85
N ILE A 30 -18.22 2.16 2.36
CA ILE A 30 -18.10 3.54 2.83
C ILE A 30 -17.18 3.63 4.05
N VAL A 31 -17.44 2.81 5.08
CA VAL A 31 -16.66 2.84 6.33
C VAL A 31 -15.21 2.48 6.04
N TYR A 32 -14.97 1.40 5.28
CA TYR A 32 -13.61 1.01 4.91
C TYR A 32 -12.92 2.04 4.03
N GLY A 33 -13.63 2.61 3.04
CA GLY A 33 -13.08 3.64 2.16
C GLY A 33 -12.67 4.89 2.92
N LEU A 34 -13.46 5.32 3.93
CA LEU A 34 -13.13 6.45 4.79
C LEU A 34 -11.96 6.10 5.71
N LEU A 35 -12.01 4.95 6.38
CA LEU A 35 -10.96 4.51 7.30
C LEU A 35 -9.60 4.45 6.59
N ILE A 36 -9.53 3.75 5.45
CA ILE A 36 -8.29 3.60 4.68
C ILE A 36 -7.88 4.95 4.08
N GLY A 37 -8.83 5.73 3.56
CA GLY A 37 -8.55 7.04 2.99
C GLY A 37 -7.97 8.02 4.01
N PHE A 38 -8.50 8.06 5.23
CA PHE A 38 -7.97 8.89 6.31
C PHE A 38 -6.64 8.37 6.86
N THR A 39 -6.48 7.04 6.96
CA THR A 39 -5.24 6.42 7.45
C THR A 39 -4.05 6.79 6.58
N TYR A 40 -4.25 6.84 5.26
CA TYR A 40 -3.18 7.12 4.31
C TYR A 40 -3.25 8.52 3.71
N LYS A 41 -4.08 9.43 4.24
CA LYS A 41 -4.34 10.76 3.66
C LYS A 41 -3.09 11.57 3.36
N GLU A 42 -2.08 11.48 4.21
CA GLU A 42 -0.81 12.20 4.00
C GLU A 42 -0.11 11.73 2.72
N GLY A 43 -0.30 10.47 2.35
CA GLY A 43 0.08 9.89 1.06
C GLY A 43 1.58 9.75 0.86
N LYS A 44 2.38 10.68 1.34
CA LYS A 44 3.83 10.70 1.22
C LYS A 44 4.45 10.67 2.60
N VAL A 45 5.51 9.87 2.71
CA VAL A 45 6.26 9.71 3.94
C VAL A 45 7.46 10.65 3.88
N ASP A 46 7.34 11.81 4.52
CA ASP A 46 8.40 12.82 4.63
C ASP A 46 8.81 12.99 6.10
N ASN A 47 10.06 13.41 6.35
CA ASN A 47 10.58 13.69 7.69
C ASN A 47 10.47 12.51 8.69
N LEU A 48 10.70 11.28 8.24
CA LEU A 48 10.73 10.12 9.13
C LEU A 48 11.83 10.27 10.17
N PRO A 49 11.51 10.23 11.48
CA PRO A 49 12.53 10.28 12.50
C PRO A 49 13.48 9.08 12.35
N VAL A 50 14.77 9.36 12.20
CA VAL A 50 15.84 8.34 12.20
C VAL A 50 16.84 8.76 13.26
N ILE A 51 17.07 7.87 14.23
CA ILE A 51 18.08 8.08 15.25
C ILE A 51 19.43 7.81 14.61
N VAL A 52 20.35 8.76 14.70
CA VAL A 52 21.74 8.58 14.26
C VAL A 52 22.63 8.68 15.48
N ILE A 53 23.29 7.58 15.81
CA ILE A 53 24.25 7.47 16.91
C ILE A 53 25.63 7.56 16.28
N ASP A 54 26.26 8.72 16.41
CA ASP A 54 27.64 8.95 15.98
C ASP A 54 28.58 8.69 17.15
N GLN A 55 29.35 7.60 17.11
CA GLN A 55 30.36 7.29 18.13
C GLN A 55 31.78 7.72 17.72
N ASP A 56 31.98 8.20 16.49
CA ASP A 56 33.30 8.55 15.97
C ASP A 56 33.64 10.03 16.20
N HIS A 57 32.65 10.93 16.09
CA HIS A 57 32.82 12.37 16.33
C HIS A 57 33.88 13.04 15.43
N THR A 58 33.97 12.59 14.20
CA THR A 58 34.95 13.01 13.20
C THR A 58 34.31 13.80 12.05
N PRO A 59 35.09 14.51 11.23
CA PRO A 59 34.57 15.14 10.02
C PRO A 59 33.87 14.17 9.06
N THR A 60 34.38 12.93 8.94
CA THR A 60 33.78 11.92 8.05
C THR A 60 32.44 11.42 8.58
N SER A 61 32.33 11.13 9.88
CA SER A 61 31.05 10.76 10.51
C SER A 61 30.05 11.92 10.50
N SER A 62 30.50 13.16 10.74
CA SER A 62 29.64 14.35 10.60
C SER A 62 29.07 14.49 9.18
N THR A 63 29.87 14.19 8.15
CA THR A 63 29.40 14.19 6.76
C THR A 63 28.31 13.13 6.53
N VAL A 64 28.38 11.96 7.18
CA VAL A 64 27.30 10.95 7.15
C VAL A 64 26.02 11.53 7.73
N VAL A 65 26.11 12.15 8.91
CA VAL A 65 24.97 12.76 9.62
C VAL A 65 24.31 13.85 8.74
N ASP A 66 25.12 14.74 8.16
CA ASP A 66 24.65 15.82 7.30
C ASP A 66 23.95 15.30 6.04
N MET A 67 24.56 14.33 5.33
CA MET A 67 23.95 13.74 4.14
C MET A 67 22.65 12.98 4.43
N LEU A 68 22.53 12.37 5.62
CA LEU A 68 21.27 11.78 6.08
C LEU A 68 20.23 12.86 6.39
N GLY A 69 20.66 14.00 6.94
CA GLY A 69 19.81 15.17 7.22
C GLY A 69 19.31 15.89 5.97
N ASP A 70 20.10 15.90 4.90
CA ASP A 70 19.72 16.48 3.59
C ASP A 70 18.68 15.65 2.83
N ASN A 71 18.48 14.39 3.23
CA ASN A 71 17.48 13.52 2.61
C ASN A 71 16.07 13.93 3.05
N LYS A 72 15.24 14.40 2.12
CA LYS A 72 13.84 14.85 2.38
C LYS A 72 12.94 13.81 3.07
N THR A 73 13.28 12.52 2.95
CA THR A 73 12.52 11.41 3.56
C THR A 73 12.85 11.28 5.04
N ILE A 74 14.06 11.66 5.45
CA ILE A 74 14.63 11.41 6.78
C ILE A 74 14.63 12.72 7.58
N LYS A 75 14.31 12.61 8.87
CA LYS A 75 14.59 13.62 9.87
C LYS A 75 15.56 13.04 10.88
N VAL A 76 16.79 13.53 10.86
CA VAL A 76 17.84 13.04 11.74
C VAL A 76 17.59 13.49 13.18
N LEU A 77 17.59 12.52 14.09
CA LEU A 77 17.68 12.71 15.53
C LEU A 77 19.10 12.31 15.94
N HIS A 78 19.97 13.29 16.09
CA HIS A 78 21.40 13.07 16.31
C HIS A 78 21.72 12.82 17.79
N TYR A 79 22.45 11.76 18.07
CA TYR A 79 22.94 11.38 19.38
C TYR A 79 24.44 11.11 19.30
N THR A 80 25.19 11.68 20.25
CA THR A 80 26.63 11.43 20.38
C THR A 80 26.95 10.21 21.25
N GLN A 81 25.98 9.75 22.04
CA GLN A 81 26.12 8.54 22.85
C GLN A 81 24.86 7.71 22.72
N GLU A 82 25.02 6.39 22.76
CA GLU A 82 23.88 5.48 22.72
C GLU A 82 23.02 5.68 23.97
N PRO A 83 21.71 5.95 23.83
CA PRO A 83 20.80 6.02 24.97
C PRO A 83 20.80 4.70 25.75
N LEU A 84 20.82 4.78 27.08
CA LEU A 84 20.82 3.61 27.97
C LEU A 84 19.66 2.62 27.66
N ARG A 85 18.52 3.17 27.20
CA ARG A 85 17.38 2.41 26.70
C ARG A 85 17.02 2.87 25.30
N LEU A 86 17.80 2.42 24.32
CA LEU A 86 17.58 2.75 22.91
C LEU A 86 16.16 2.39 22.43
N GLU A 87 15.61 1.26 22.88
CA GLU A 87 14.25 0.82 22.53
C GLU A 87 13.17 1.81 22.98
N ASP A 88 13.27 2.31 24.22
CA ASP A 88 12.34 3.31 24.76
C ASP A 88 12.42 4.60 23.94
N GLU A 89 13.62 5.02 23.55
CA GLU A 89 13.80 6.23 22.74
C GLU A 89 13.26 6.05 21.32
N VAL A 90 13.42 4.87 20.71
CA VAL A 90 12.81 4.52 19.42
C VAL A 90 11.28 4.60 19.49
N ILE A 91 10.67 4.06 20.55
CA ILE A 91 9.21 4.10 20.75
C ILE A 91 8.73 5.53 20.96
N LYS A 92 9.40 6.28 21.85
CA LYS A 92 9.06 7.66 22.19
C LYS A 92 9.14 8.59 21.00
N THR A 93 10.18 8.46 20.18
CA THR A 93 10.39 9.30 18.99
C THR A 93 9.66 8.78 17.76
N LYS A 94 9.09 7.57 17.84
CA LYS A 94 8.54 6.82 16.70
C LYS A 94 9.56 6.70 15.56
N ALA A 95 10.82 6.44 15.91
CA ALA A 95 11.89 6.34 14.93
C ALA A 95 11.66 5.16 13.97
N ALA A 96 11.83 5.42 12.68
CA ALA A 96 11.71 4.44 11.62
C ALA A 96 12.97 3.58 11.47
N ALA A 97 14.12 4.09 11.92
CA ALA A 97 15.38 3.38 11.95
C ALA A 97 16.36 4.00 12.97
N VAL A 98 17.38 3.22 13.34
CA VAL A 98 18.57 3.66 14.07
C VAL A 98 19.79 3.38 13.19
N VAL A 99 20.62 4.39 12.95
CA VAL A 99 21.89 4.29 12.25
C VAL A 99 23.00 4.45 13.29
N LYS A 100 23.87 3.45 13.43
CA LYS A 100 25.03 3.50 14.33
C LYS A 100 26.31 3.61 13.51
N ILE A 101 27.03 4.71 13.71
CA ILE A 101 28.38 4.93 13.17
C ILE A 101 29.37 4.49 14.26
N PRO A 102 30.23 3.50 14.00
CA PRO A 102 31.12 2.93 15.02
C PRO A 102 32.25 3.89 15.39
N GLU A 103 32.85 3.70 16.57
CA GLU A 103 34.12 4.34 16.93
C GLU A 103 35.22 4.00 15.92
N ASN A 104 36.16 4.93 15.70
CA ASN A 104 37.27 4.80 14.75
C ASN A 104 36.83 4.71 13.27
N PHE A 105 35.60 5.08 12.92
CA PHE A 105 35.09 5.02 11.55
C PHE A 105 35.98 5.74 10.53
N GLU A 106 36.31 7.02 10.75
CA GLU A 106 37.21 7.77 9.86
C GLU A 106 38.60 7.15 9.80
N LYS A 107 39.15 6.78 10.96
CA LYS A 107 40.48 6.16 11.05
C LYS A 107 40.53 4.86 10.26
N ASP A 108 39.53 4.02 10.37
CA ASP A 108 39.47 2.73 9.68
C ASP A 108 39.27 2.91 8.16
N ILE A 109 38.51 3.92 7.72
CA ILE A 109 38.44 4.31 6.30
C ILE A 109 39.83 4.73 5.79
N LEU A 110 40.54 5.59 6.52
CA LEU A 110 41.86 6.09 6.13
C LEU A 110 42.91 4.97 6.09
N LEU A 111 42.80 4.00 7.00
CA LEU A 111 43.63 2.79 7.05
C LEU A 111 43.21 1.73 6.02
N ARG A 112 42.21 2.01 5.16
CA ARG A 112 41.65 1.08 4.16
C ARG A 112 41.14 -0.23 4.77
N LYS A 113 40.64 -0.16 5.98
CA LYS A 113 39.77 -1.20 6.51
C LYS A 113 38.36 -1.01 5.96
N TYR A 114 37.47 -1.95 6.27
CA TYR A 114 36.08 -1.94 5.84
C TYR A 114 35.18 -1.76 7.07
N PRO A 115 35.07 -0.54 7.63
CA PRO A 115 34.19 -0.31 8.77
C PRO A 115 32.73 -0.36 8.33
N GLU A 116 31.87 -0.90 9.20
CA GLU A 116 30.45 -1.14 8.91
C GLU A 116 29.57 -0.16 9.69
N ILE A 117 28.67 0.53 8.99
CA ILE A 117 27.58 1.30 9.61
C ILE A 117 26.40 0.35 9.81
N ASN A 118 25.97 0.18 11.06
CA ASN A 118 24.85 -0.68 11.40
C ASN A 118 23.53 0.09 11.31
N VAL A 119 22.58 -0.43 10.53
CA VAL A 119 21.25 0.16 10.38
C VAL A 119 20.19 -0.79 10.92
N TYR A 120 19.56 -0.42 12.02
CA TYR A 120 18.45 -1.15 12.64
C TYR A 120 17.14 -0.51 12.19
N VAL A 121 16.30 -1.26 11.48
CA VAL A 121 15.07 -0.74 10.89
C VAL A 121 13.88 -1.18 11.73
N ASN A 122 13.00 -0.24 12.10
CA ASN A 122 11.77 -0.54 12.80
C ASN A 122 10.71 -1.02 11.80
N THR A 123 10.48 -2.34 11.76
CA THR A 123 9.54 -2.99 10.85
C THR A 123 8.10 -3.04 11.37
N GLY A 124 7.80 -2.42 12.51
CA GLY A 124 6.43 -2.31 13.05
C GLY A 124 5.47 -1.60 12.10
N ASN A 125 5.99 -0.76 11.20
CA ASN A 125 5.27 -0.28 10.03
C ASN A 125 6.15 -0.48 8.78
N VAL A 126 5.72 -1.42 7.92
CA VAL A 126 6.44 -1.81 6.70
C VAL A 126 6.67 -0.63 5.76
N LEU A 127 5.78 0.37 5.75
CA LEU A 127 5.93 1.54 4.89
C LEU A 127 7.06 2.43 5.36
N THR A 128 7.02 2.83 6.64
CA THR A 128 8.08 3.68 7.19
C THR A 128 9.42 2.97 7.12
N ALA A 129 9.45 1.65 7.35
CA ALA A 129 10.63 0.81 7.20
C ALA A 129 11.20 0.83 5.77
N ASN A 130 10.36 0.65 4.75
CA ASN A 130 10.81 0.64 3.36
C ASN A 130 11.32 2.00 2.90
N PHE A 131 10.60 3.08 3.25
CA PHE A 131 11.01 4.44 2.90
C PHE A 131 12.31 4.85 3.62
N SER A 132 12.43 4.60 4.93
CA SER A 132 13.66 4.90 5.68
C SER A 132 14.83 4.08 5.18
N SER A 133 14.66 2.77 4.98
CA SER A 133 15.73 1.88 4.50
C SER A 133 16.24 2.30 3.14
N LYS A 134 15.33 2.58 2.19
CA LYS A 134 15.71 3.05 0.85
C LYS A 134 16.45 4.39 0.91
N ALA A 135 15.95 5.33 1.71
CA ALA A 135 16.58 6.64 1.86
C ALA A 135 17.99 6.52 2.46
N ILE A 136 18.16 5.73 3.53
CA ILE A 136 19.46 5.48 4.18
C ILE A 136 20.41 4.77 3.21
N GLN A 137 19.98 3.72 2.53
CA GLN A 137 20.83 2.97 1.58
C GLN A 137 21.30 3.84 0.42
N VAL A 138 20.43 4.66 -0.17
CA VAL A 138 20.80 5.58 -1.25
C VAL A 138 21.79 6.63 -0.74
N THR A 139 21.53 7.22 0.43
CA THR A 139 22.43 8.22 1.03
C THR A 139 23.81 7.62 1.33
N LEU A 140 23.87 6.49 2.05
CA LEU A 140 25.13 5.83 2.41
C LEU A 140 25.88 5.31 1.19
N GLY A 141 25.18 4.75 0.20
CA GLY A 141 25.78 4.32 -1.06
C GLY A 141 26.38 5.48 -1.86
N THR A 142 25.70 6.62 -1.89
CA THR A 142 26.19 7.85 -2.55
C THR A 142 27.41 8.42 -1.83
N LEU A 143 27.42 8.40 -0.50
CA LEU A 143 28.58 8.83 0.28
C LEU A 143 29.77 7.90 0.05
N SER A 144 29.56 6.58 0.12
CA SER A 144 30.60 5.57 -0.15
C SER A 144 31.25 5.79 -1.52
N ALA A 145 30.42 6.02 -2.54
CA ALA A 145 30.85 6.41 -3.88
C ALA A 145 31.74 7.66 -3.89
N GLY A 146 31.26 8.73 -3.26
CA GLY A 146 31.99 10.00 -3.18
C GLY A 146 33.33 9.87 -2.45
N MET A 147 33.39 9.04 -1.40
CA MET A 147 34.62 8.77 -0.65
C MET A 147 35.64 7.99 -1.50
N GLU A 148 35.19 6.99 -2.26
CA GLU A 148 36.06 6.24 -3.17
C GLU A 148 36.59 7.14 -4.30
N MET A 149 35.73 7.96 -4.90
CA MET A 149 36.14 8.95 -5.92
C MET A 149 37.18 9.95 -5.38
N LYS A 150 36.97 10.51 -4.18
CA LYS A 150 37.95 11.40 -3.53
C LYS A 150 39.27 10.68 -3.26
N THR A 151 39.21 9.40 -2.90
CA THR A 151 40.41 8.58 -2.68
C THR A 151 41.20 8.37 -3.98
N LEU A 152 40.52 8.10 -5.10
CA LEU A 152 41.15 8.00 -6.42
C LEU A 152 41.79 9.32 -6.84
N GLN A 153 41.10 10.45 -6.63
CA GLN A 153 41.64 11.78 -6.91
C GLN A 153 42.91 12.09 -6.11
N LYS A 154 42.93 11.74 -4.82
CA LYS A 154 44.14 11.86 -3.97
C LYS A 154 45.32 11.01 -4.45
N ARG A 155 45.07 9.96 -5.26
CA ARG A 155 46.12 9.15 -5.91
C ARG A 155 46.59 9.70 -7.25
N GLY A 156 46.09 10.86 -7.67
CA GLY A 156 46.47 11.52 -8.92
C GLY A 156 45.55 11.22 -10.11
N ALA A 157 44.43 10.51 -9.91
CA ALA A 157 43.41 10.39 -10.96
C ALA A 157 42.71 11.74 -11.17
N ASN A 158 42.46 12.11 -12.43
CA ASN A 158 41.62 13.28 -12.71
C ASN A 158 40.16 12.98 -12.26
N ALA A 159 39.40 14.00 -11.90
CA ALA A 159 38.02 13.87 -11.43
C ALA A 159 37.11 13.12 -12.42
N GLU A 160 37.27 13.37 -13.72
CA GLU A 160 36.54 12.65 -14.78
C GLU A 160 36.91 11.16 -14.84
N GLN A 161 38.19 10.83 -14.65
CA GLN A 161 38.65 9.43 -14.63
C GLN A 161 38.12 8.70 -13.39
N ALA A 162 38.17 9.32 -12.21
CA ALA A 162 37.63 8.75 -10.98
C ALA A 162 36.11 8.51 -11.08
N LYS A 163 35.39 9.43 -11.73
CA LYS A 163 33.95 9.29 -11.98
C LYS A 163 33.63 8.14 -12.94
N MET A 164 34.32 8.04 -14.07
CA MET A 164 34.12 6.95 -15.03
C MET A 164 34.51 5.58 -14.47
N GLN A 165 35.49 5.53 -13.56
CA GLN A 165 35.92 4.29 -12.92
C GLN A 165 34.89 3.78 -11.90
N TYR A 166 34.21 4.69 -11.19
CA TYR A 166 33.21 4.32 -10.19
C TYR A 166 31.79 4.14 -10.78
N GLU A 167 31.39 5.00 -11.72
CA GLU A 167 30.08 4.97 -12.38
C GLU A 167 30.27 4.66 -13.89
N PRO A 168 30.50 3.39 -14.28
CA PRO A 168 30.78 3.03 -15.67
C PRO A 168 29.57 3.21 -16.60
N PHE A 169 28.35 3.26 -16.06
CA PHE A 169 27.14 3.56 -16.79
C PHE A 169 26.17 4.36 -15.92
N LYS A 170 25.35 5.20 -16.55
CA LYS A 170 24.29 5.94 -15.87
C LYS A 170 22.98 5.15 -15.90
N ALA A 171 22.39 4.94 -14.74
CA ALA A 171 21.02 4.46 -14.64
C ALA A 171 20.06 5.66 -14.51
N ASN A 172 19.16 5.84 -15.48
CA ASN A 172 18.11 6.85 -15.40
C ASN A 172 16.77 6.19 -15.06
N TYR A 173 16.25 6.45 -13.87
CA TYR A 173 14.97 5.91 -13.41
C TYR A 173 13.84 6.88 -13.73
N ILE A 174 13.05 6.55 -14.75
CA ILE A 174 11.83 7.30 -15.10
C ILE A 174 10.64 6.64 -14.39
N THR A 175 10.11 7.30 -13.36
CA THR A 175 8.95 6.78 -12.61
C THR A 175 7.66 7.09 -13.38
N MET A 176 6.86 6.08 -13.70
CA MET A 176 5.57 6.23 -14.39
C MET A 176 4.39 5.97 -13.44
N PHE A 177 3.25 6.61 -13.70
CA PHE A 177 1.94 6.46 -13.00
C PHE A 177 1.86 6.89 -11.52
N ASN A 178 2.89 6.68 -10.69
CA ASN A 178 2.94 7.16 -9.31
C ASN A 178 4.24 7.92 -9.02
N THR A 179 4.43 9.06 -9.70
CA THR A 179 5.65 9.88 -9.65
C THR A 179 5.97 10.43 -8.27
N THR A 180 4.97 10.62 -7.43
CA THR A 180 5.13 11.14 -6.06
C THR A 180 5.32 10.05 -5.01
N SER A 181 5.31 8.77 -5.42
CA SER A 181 5.28 7.61 -4.51
C SER A 181 4.18 7.73 -3.46
N ASN A 182 3.03 8.30 -3.86
CA ASN A 182 1.91 8.52 -2.96
C ASN A 182 1.23 7.17 -2.67
N TYR A 183 1.29 6.78 -1.41
CA TYR A 183 0.78 5.53 -0.92
C TYR A 183 -0.75 5.45 -0.91
N LEU A 184 -1.44 6.57 -0.68
CA LEU A 184 -2.91 6.62 -0.78
C LEU A 184 -3.35 6.25 -2.20
N ILE A 185 -2.69 6.81 -3.21
CA ILE A 185 -2.98 6.55 -4.63
C ILE A 185 -2.73 5.08 -4.99
N PHE A 186 -1.73 4.45 -4.40
CA PHE A 186 -1.41 3.05 -4.63
C PHE A 186 -2.32 2.08 -3.86
N MET A 187 -2.46 2.29 -2.55
CA MET A 187 -3.06 1.31 -1.64
C MET A 187 -4.59 1.41 -1.60
N TRP A 188 -5.14 2.62 -1.69
CA TRP A 188 -6.59 2.81 -1.58
C TRP A 188 -7.37 2.05 -2.67
N PRO A 189 -7.05 2.15 -3.97
CA PRO A 189 -7.78 1.40 -5.00
C PRO A 189 -7.67 -0.12 -4.83
N ALA A 190 -6.46 -0.60 -4.48
CA ALA A 190 -6.22 -2.03 -4.29
C ALA A 190 -7.04 -2.58 -3.11
N MET A 191 -7.01 -1.91 -1.96
CA MET A 191 -7.80 -2.33 -0.80
C MET A 191 -9.30 -2.21 -1.06
N MET A 192 -9.77 -1.18 -1.77
CA MET A 192 -11.17 -1.05 -2.14
C MET A 192 -11.64 -2.21 -3.03
N GLY A 193 -10.79 -2.68 -3.95
CA GLY A 193 -11.08 -3.90 -4.72
C GLY A 193 -11.29 -5.12 -3.82
N VAL A 194 -10.41 -5.34 -2.83
CA VAL A 194 -10.52 -6.45 -1.88
C VAL A 194 -11.77 -6.34 -0.99
N VAL A 195 -12.02 -5.16 -0.43
CA VAL A 195 -13.22 -4.89 0.39
C VAL A 195 -14.48 -5.15 -0.44
N PHE A 196 -14.49 -4.67 -1.68
CA PHE A 196 -15.63 -4.87 -2.57
C PHE A 196 -15.86 -6.34 -2.91
N GLN A 197 -14.78 -7.10 -3.19
CA GLN A 197 -14.86 -8.56 -3.35
C GLN A 197 -15.49 -9.23 -2.13
N GLN A 198 -15.00 -8.92 -0.92
CA GLN A 198 -15.50 -9.51 0.33
C GLN A 198 -16.99 -9.21 0.54
N VAL A 199 -17.40 -7.98 0.25
CA VAL A 199 -18.79 -7.53 0.38
C VAL A 199 -19.71 -8.26 -0.61
N VAL A 200 -19.26 -8.47 -1.86
CA VAL A 200 -20.00 -9.27 -2.86
C VAL A 200 -20.12 -10.73 -2.45
N LEU A 201 -19.03 -11.34 -1.97
CA LEU A 201 -19.05 -12.73 -1.51
C LEU A 201 -19.99 -12.92 -0.31
N LEU A 202 -19.94 -12.02 0.67
CA LEU A 202 -20.85 -12.07 1.82
C LEU A 202 -22.31 -11.88 1.40
N ALA A 203 -22.58 -10.95 0.47
CA ALA A 203 -23.93 -10.73 -0.02
C ALA A 203 -24.52 -11.97 -0.72
N MET A 204 -23.71 -12.66 -1.52
CA MET A 204 -24.10 -13.94 -2.11
C MET A 204 -24.37 -14.98 -1.03
N ALA A 205 -23.44 -15.15 -0.07
CA ALA A 205 -23.59 -16.12 1.01
C ALA A 205 -24.87 -15.89 1.84
N VAL A 206 -25.15 -14.65 2.22
CA VAL A 206 -26.34 -14.31 3.00
C VAL A 206 -27.62 -14.48 2.17
N SER A 207 -27.60 -14.14 0.88
CA SER A 207 -28.73 -14.37 -0.03
C SER A 207 -29.08 -15.86 -0.13
N PHE A 208 -28.09 -16.71 -0.37
CA PHE A 208 -28.28 -18.17 -0.38
C PHE A 208 -28.70 -18.74 0.97
N ALA A 209 -28.02 -18.36 2.06
CA ALA A 209 -28.36 -18.83 3.40
C ALA A 209 -29.77 -18.41 3.84
N SER A 210 -30.27 -17.26 3.38
CA SER A 210 -31.64 -16.82 3.68
C SER A 210 -32.69 -17.69 2.99
N ASP A 211 -32.44 -18.07 1.74
CA ASP A 211 -33.34 -18.93 0.97
C ASP A 211 -33.34 -20.39 1.43
N PHE A 212 -32.17 -20.93 1.79
CA PHE A 212 -32.08 -22.27 2.39
C PHE A 212 -32.82 -22.34 3.72
N ARG A 213 -32.68 -21.31 4.58
CA ARG A 213 -33.41 -21.24 5.86
C ARG A 213 -34.93 -21.18 5.69
N ARG A 214 -35.43 -20.47 4.67
CA ARG A 214 -36.87 -20.33 4.43
C ARG A 214 -37.49 -21.53 3.72
N LYS A 215 -36.70 -22.56 3.36
CA LYS A 215 -37.09 -23.68 2.46
C LYS A 215 -37.69 -23.23 1.11
N SER A 216 -37.61 -21.92 0.81
CA SER A 216 -38.27 -21.30 -0.34
C SER A 216 -37.44 -21.44 -1.61
N PHE A 217 -36.18 -21.87 -1.50
CA PHE A 217 -35.29 -22.00 -2.65
C PHE A 217 -35.82 -23.04 -3.65
N LEU A 218 -36.06 -24.27 -3.21
CA LEU A 218 -36.47 -25.38 -4.09
C LEU A 218 -37.89 -25.23 -4.62
N GLU A 219 -38.81 -24.67 -3.82
CA GLU A 219 -40.21 -24.49 -4.23
C GLU A 219 -40.36 -23.42 -5.32
N ASN A 220 -39.69 -22.29 -5.18
CA ASN A 220 -39.88 -21.17 -6.09
C ASN A 220 -39.15 -21.33 -7.43
N TYR A 221 -38.03 -22.06 -7.43
CA TYR A 221 -37.26 -22.30 -8.64
C TYR A 221 -37.61 -23.64 -9.31
N LYS A 222 -38.55 -24.41 -8.76
CA LYS A 222 -39.02 -25.68 -9.32
C LYS A 222 -39.35 -25.55 -10.82
N GLY A 223 -38.74 -26.42 -11.63
CA GLY A 223 -38.91 -26.45 -13.09
C GLY A 223 -38.19 -25.34 -13.87
N SER A 224 -37.29 -24.57 -13.25
CA SER A 224 -36.48 -23.56 -13.93
C SER A 224 -35.06 -24.11 -14.23
N PRO A 225 -34.41 -23.73 -15.35
CA PRO A 225 -33.03 -24.12 -15.61
C PRO A 225 -32.08 -23.55 -14.54
N ALA A 226 -31.06 -24.31 -14.12
CA ALA A 226 -30.11 -23.89 -13.09
C ALA A 226 -29.41 -22.55 -13.42
N ILE A 227 -29.05 -22.35 -14.70
CA ILE A 227 -28.45 -21.09 -15.20
C ILE A 227 -29.38 -19.89 -14.96
N LEU A 228 -30.69 -20.06 -15.19
CA LEU A 228 -31.66 -18.99 -14.97
C LEU A 228 -31.74 -18.64 -13.47
N MET A 229 -31.68 -19.64 -12.58
CA MET A 229 -31.68 -19.42 -11.14
C MET A 229 -30.45 -18.61 -10.70
N LEU A 230 -29.27 -18.98 -11.19
CA LEU A 230 -28.00 -18.29 -10.89
C LEU A 230 -28.05 -16.83 -11.35
N ILE A 231 -28.45 -16.58 -12.60
CA ILE A 231 -28.56 -15.21 -13.13
C ILE A 231 -29.53 -14.38 -12.28
N MET A 232 -30.67 -14.94 -11.85
CA MET A 232 -31.64 -14.22 -11.02
C MET A 232 -31.09 -13.83 -9.65
N LYS A 233 -30.20 -14.63 -9.07
CA LYS A 233 -29.55 -14.29 -7.80
C LYS A 233 -28.42 -13.28 -7.95
N CYS A 234 -27.65 -13.38 -9.03
CA CYS A 234 -26.51 -12.48 -9.25
C CYS A 234 -26.96 -11.09 -9.69
N LEU A 235 -28.02 -10.98 -10.50
CA LEU A 235 -28.42 -9.72 -11.14
C LEU A 235 -28.74 -8.55 -10.17
N PRO A 236 -29.45 -8.75 -9.05
CA PRO A 236 -29.66 -7.68 -8.07
C PRO A 236 -28.34 -7.17 -7.46
N ILE A 237 -27.42 -8.08 -7.14
CA ILE A 237 -26.11 -7.73 -6.59
C ILE A 237 -25.29 -6.99 -7.64
N TRP A 238 -25.37 -7.35 -8.92
CA TRP A 238 -24.71 -6.63 -10.01
C TRP A 238 -25.21 -5.19 -10.15
N ILE A 239 -26.53 -4.99 -10.10
CA ILE A 239 -27.12 -3.65 -10.24
C ILE A 239 -26.75 -2.77 -9.05
N ILE A 240 -26.80 -3.31 -7.83
CA ILE A 240 -26.46 -2.54 -6.60
C ILE A 240 -24.94 -2.30 -6.53
N SER A 241 -24.13 -3.20 -7.09
CA SER A 241 -22.68 -3.03 -7.22
C SER A 241 -22.29 -1.78 -8.01
N VAL A 242 -23.10 -1.38 -9.01
CA VAL A 242 -22.89 -0.12 -9.74
C VAL A 242 -22.99 1.09 -8.80
N ILE A 243 -23.97 1.09 -7.88
CA ILE A 243 -24.13 2.16 -6.89
C ILE A 243 -22.90 2.23 -5.98
N ASN A 244 -22.39 1.09 -5.54
CA ASN A 244 -21.15 1.04 -4.74
C ASN A 244 -19.95 1.58 -5.48
N ILE A 245 -19.78 1.24 -6.76
CA ILE A 245 -18.70 1.79 -7.58
C ILE A 245 -18.80 3.31 -7.68
N LEU A 246 -20.01 3.85 -7.84
CA LEU A 246 -20.24 5.30 -7.87
C LEU A 246 -19.90 5.96 -6.53
N ILE A 247 -20.30 5.34 -5.41
CA ILE A 247 -19.97 5.82 -4.06
C ILE A 247 -18.45 5.83 -3.87
N LEU A 248 -17.76 4.73 -4.19
CA LEU A 248 -16.31 4.64 -4.09
C LEU A 248 -15.62 5.66 -5.01
N SER A 249 -16.13 5.85 -6.22
CA SER A 249 -15.60 6.86 -7.15
C SER A 249 -15.76 8.29 -6.61
N ALA A 250 -16.91 8.62 -5.99
CA ALA A 250 -17.13 9.89 -5.33
C ALA A 250 -16.19 10.09 -4.12
N MET A 251 -15.92 9.03 -3.36
CA MET A 251 -14.91 9.06 -2.29
C MET A 251 -13.49 9.25 -2.85
N GLY A 252 -13.17 8.60 -3.97
CA GLY A 252 -11.91 8.77 -4.68
C GLY A 252 -11.67 10.24 -5.05
N TRP A 253 -12.71 10.96 -5.49
CA TRP A 253 -12.63 12.40 -5.73
C TRP A 253 -12.31 13.20 -4.46
N TYR A 254 -12.93 12.89 -3.32
CA TYR A 254 -12.63 13.53 -2.05
C TYR A 254 -11.16 13.34 -1.64
N PHE A 255 -10.63 12.13 -1.82
CA PHE A 255 -9.24 11.78 -1.52
C PHE A 255 -8.24 12.17 -2.62
N LYS A 256 -8.69 12.86 -3.67
CA LYS A 256 -7.88 13.28 -4.83
C LYS A 256 -7.14 12.11 -5.49
N ILE A 257 -7.77 10.93 -5.51
CA ILE A 257 -7.28 9.77 -6.28
C ILE A 257 -7.38 10.13 -7.77
N PRO A 258 -6.35 9.85 -8.58
CA PRO A 258 -6.38 10.09 -10.02
C PRO A 258 -7.62 9.47 -10.67
N VAL A 259 -8.32 10.28 -11.47
CA VAL A 259 -9.49 9.82 -12.21
C VAL A 259 -9.03 8.85 -13.30
N LEU A 260 -9.79 7.78 -13.50
CA LEU A 260 -9.53 6.81 -14.54
C LEU A 260 -9.73 7.45 -15.92
N GLU A 261 -8.69 7.44 -16.75
CA GLU A 261 -8.75 7.99 -18.12
C GLU A 261 -9.69 7.15 -19.01
N ASN A 262 -9.69 5.82 -18.84
CA ASN A 262 -10.51 4.91 -19.62
C ASN A 262 -11.69 4.36 -18.81
N ILE A 263 -12.76 5.15 -18.72
CA ILE A 263 -14.00 4.79 -18.00
C ILE A 263 -14.65 3.53 -18.60
N PHE A 264 -14.63 3.38 -19.92
CA PHE A 264 -15.24 2.23 -20.59
C PHE A 264 -14.50 0.93 -20.28
N GLY A 265 -13.17 0.95 -20.36
CA GLY A 265 -12.33 -0.19 -19.97
C GLY A 265 -12.52 -0.55 -18.50
N PHE A 266 -12.61 0.45 -17.62
CA PHE A 266 -12.93 0.22 -16.22
C PHE A 266 -14.31 -0.41 -16.03
N ALA A 267 -15.34 0.05 -16.74
CA ALA A 267 -16.69 -0.51 -16.64
C ALA A 267 -16.73 -1.98 -17.07
N ILE A 268 -16.01 -2.36 -18.13
CA ILE A 268 -15.87 -3.76 -18.56
C ILE A 268 -15.18 -4.59 -17.47
N LEU A 269 -14.03 -4.12 -16.96
CA LEU A 269 -13.27 -4.82 -15.93
C LEU A 269 -14.09 -4.98 -14.64
N ALA A 270 -14.75 -3.92 -14.19
CA ALA A 270 -15.62 -3.94 -13.02
C ALA A 270 -16.77 -4.94 -13.21
N THR A 271 -17.37 -4.98 -14.40
CA THR A 271 -18.44 -5.94 -14.71
C THR A 271 -17.91 -7.37 -14.62
N VAL A 272 -16.81 -7.69 -15.30
CA VAL A 272 -16.19 -9.03 -15.27
C VAL A 272 -15.79 -9.42 -13.85
N PHE A 273 -15.25 -8.48 -13.08
CA PHE A 273 -14.89 -8.67 -11.68
C PHE A 273 -16.11 -9.00 -10.81
N ILE A 274 -17.19 -8.22 -10.92
CA ILE A 274 -18.43 -8.46 -10.18
C ILE A 274 -19.04 -9.81 -10.56
N MET A 275 -19.11 -10.14 -11.87
CA MET A 275 -19.62 -11.44 -12.33
C MET A 275 -18.82 -12.58 -11.69
N THR A 276 -17.49 -12.50 -11.75
CA THR A 276 -16.59 -13.50 -11.18
C THR A 276 -16.81 -13.66 -9.67
N CYS A 277 -16.87 -12.55 -8.93
CA CYS A 277 -17.11 -12.58 -7.49
C CYS A 277 -18.48 -13.18 -7.15
N THR A 278 -19.54 -12.85 -7.91
CA THR A 278 -20.86 -13.43 -7.64
C THR A 278 -20.93 -14.91 -7.94
N PHE A 279 -20.32 -15.40 -9.03
CA PHE A 279 -20.29 -16.82 -9.33
C PHE A 279 -19.45 -17.61 -8.33
N LEU A 280 -18.32 -17.04 -7.89
CA LEU A 280 -17.52 -17.62 -6.81
C LEU A 280 -18.32 -17.68 -5.50
N GLY A 281 -19.04 -16.61 -5.16
CA GLY A 281 -19.93 -16.58 -4.00
C GLY A 281 -21.06 -17.61 -4.10
N ALA A 282 -21.67 -17.77 -5.28
CA ALA A 282 -22.68 -18.79 -5.53
C ALA A 282 -22.12 -20.20 -5.36
N LEU A 283 -20.94 -20.49 -5.91
CA LEU A 283 -20.26 -21.77 -5.79
C LEU A 283 -20.07 -22.16 -4.31
N PHE A 284 -19.44 -21.29 -3.52
CA PHE A 284 -19.20 -21.54 -2.11
C PHE A 284 -20.47 -21.57 -1.25
N SER A 285 -21.55 -20.95 -1.71
CA SER A 285 -22.82 -20.98 -0.98
C SER A 285 -23.62 -22.26 -1.20
N VAL A 286 -23.31 -23.01 -2.27
CA VAL A 286 -24.01 -24.25 -2.65
C VAL A 286 -23.26 -25.50 -2.19
N LEU A 287 -21.93 -25.41 -2.07
CA LEU A 287 -21.08 -26.44 -1.44
C LEU A 287 -21.36 -26.53 0.06
#